data_AF-A0A812JH90-F1
#
_entry.id   AF-A0A812JH90-F1
#
_cell.length_a   1.000
_cell.length_b   1.000
_cell.length_c   1.000
_cell.angle_alpha   90.00
_cell.angle_beta   90.00
_cell.angle_gamma   90.00
#
_symmetry.space_group_name_H-M   'P 1'
#
loop_
_entity.id
_entity.type
_entity.pdbx_description
1 polymer ?
#
loop_
_entity_poly.entity_id
_entity_poly.type
_entity_poly.pdbx_seq_one_letter_code
_entity_poly.pdbx_strand_id
1 'polypeptide(L)'
;MDQAMAASKYTYVQYYDIHKYSKITEGEHSIQDLPLVDSLLAKGKKFKEFFHVVRNVSASDYQTIVETMNSDPNRIGRLPDNDTYTVLKFFHSKVPVPLGLAKAFCAQEVKVLNYAVSENSDLLKKAFLYLLSRIPGEMWMTQALGQKSITKVKTNSEGDMKWDPSPEELRAGIEHINNHDSPICGWPLHIVGKACGNRATGNSQSEPEYFFPLLLRDLNSEFQATVVPMILPTLLSFGLIILGKPGIGKTPAAIIMVMAVARYLIQARNMDGYFPGWRRSKQIDGFRERPGEIHIPVILDDPLLPSINVEDIKSFLDVGENGLVDARYRAAKFVRNQCRVPLNNEWSPEKEPEYVGLPMITWKQFLAMFQPALNDAPMPHIMATLKRASVMIAGNNAIYVRLASEHQNQKIHCINNDGITEDWLQPTNKPHYDHYKKGQHTKYQDFDRYVEEETNFVSELLASPEEKEGIPAQGCHLRSLDRAQSRIP
;
A
#
# COMPACT_ATOMS: atom_id res chain seq x y z
N MET A 1 28.88 18.73 24.49
CA MET A 1 27.65 18.87 23.69
C MET A 1 27.77 18.16 22.36
N ASP A 2 28.89 18.25 21.65
CA ASP A 2 29.01 17.74 20.27
C ASP A 2 29.05 16.20 20.12
N GLN A 3 29.52 15.46 21.13
CA GLN A 3 29.48 13.99 21.09
C GLN A 3 28.09 13.40 21.37
N ALA A 4 27.21 14.14 22.09
CA ALA A 4 25.81 13.74 22.28
C ALA A 4 24.96 14.01 21.01
N MET A 5 25.30 15.06 20.25
CA MET A 5 24.72 15.34 18.92
C MET A 5 25.21 14.37 17.83
N ALA A 6 26.41 13.80 17.99
CA ALA A 6 26.90 12.76 17.09
C ALA A 6 26.18 11.41 17.31
N ALA A 7 25.84 11.07 18.55
CA ALA A 7 25.06 9.86 18.86
C ALA A 7 23.59 9.96 18.41
N SER A 8 23.01 11.16 18.30
CA SER A 8 21.66 11.36 17.77
C SER A 8 21.56 11.24 16.25
N LYS A 9 22.67 11.27 15.50
CA LYS A 9 22.68 11.06 14.04
C LYS A 9 22.39 9.61 13.61
N TYR A 10 22.44 8.64 14.53
CA TYR A 10 22.27 7.22 14.22
C TYR A 10 21.16 6.51 15.02
N THR A 11 20.31 7.28 15.70
CA THR A 11 19.10 6.73 16.35
C THR A 11 17.87 7.19 15.57
N TYR A 12 17.29 6.31 14.77
CA TYR A 12 16.09 6.61 13.98
C TYR A 12 14.86 6.74 14.88
N VAL A 13 14.48 7.99 15.17
CA VAL A 13 13.23 8.34 15.84
C VAL A 13 12.30 8.94 14.79
N GLN A 14 11.25 8.18 14.43
CA GLN A 14 10.23 8.64 13.51
C GLN A 14 9.14 9.40 14.29
N TYR A 15 8.89 10.66 13.96
CA TYR A 15 7.93 11.52 14.68
C TYR A 15 6.56 11.56 13.99
N TYR A 16 5.55 11.06 14.72
CA TYR A 16 4.10 11.27 14.57
C TYR A 16 3.64 12.70 14.89
N ASP A 17 2.84 13.33 14.02
CA ASP A 17 2.13 14.61 14.16
C ASP A 17 1.53 14.91 15.55
N ILE A 18 1.25 16.19 15.81
CA ILE A 18 0.62 16.87 16.97
C ILE A 18 1.39 17.01 18.30
N HIS A 19 2.21 18.08 18.42
CA HIS A 19 2.61 18.68 19.71
C HIS A 19 2.29 20.17 19.81
N LYS A 20 1.87 20.63 21.01
CA LYS A 20 1.23 21.93 21.28
C LYS A 20 2.06 22.80 22.22
N TYR A 21 1.99 24.12 22.03
CA TYR A 21 2.58 25.13 22.90
C TYR A 21 1.53 26.20 23.25
N SER A 22 1.53 26.72 24.47
CA SER A 22 0.54 27.70 24.97
C SER A 22 1.21 28.96 25.53
N LYS A 23 0.62 30.13 25.25
CA LYS A 23 0.88 31.41 25.91
C LYS A 23 -0.08 31.56 27.09
N ILE A 24 0.37 32.12 28.23
CA ILE A 24 -0.50 32.38 29.37
C ILE A 24 -0.47 33.86 29.76
N THR A 25 -1.63 34.42 30.03
CA THR A 25 -1.83 35.59 30.89
C THR A 25 -2.63 35.16 32.12
N GLU A 26 -2.45 35.80 33.28
CA GLU A 26 -3.11 35.38 34.53
C GLU A 26 -4.65 35.28 34.38
N GLY A 27 -5.20 34.15 34.80
CA GLY A 27 -6.63 33.78 34.75
C GLY A 27 -6.95 32.67 35.75
N GLU A 28 -8.18 32.12 35.73
CA GLU A 28 -8.68 31.13 36.70
C GLU A 28 -7.86 29.82 36.76
N HIS A 29 -7.18 29.45 35.67
CA HIS A 29 -6.26 28.32 35.58
C HIS A 29 -4.96 28.69 34.83
N SER A 30 -3.83 28.16 35.27
CA SER A 30 -2.46 28.38 34.77
C SER A 30 -1.74 27.06 34.44
N ILE A 31 -0.60 27.13 33.73
CA ILE A 31 0.29 25.97 33.48
C ILE A 31 0.72 25.32 34.81
N GLN A 32 0.76 26.09 35.90
CA GLN A 32 1.10 25.60 37.23
C GLN A 32 0.06 24.63 37.80
N ASP A 33 -1.19 24.66 37.30
CA ASP A 33 -2.27 23.77 37.72
C ASP A 33 -2.27 22.44 36.96
N LEU A 34 -1.41 22.30 35.95
CA LEU A 34 -1.26 21.03 35.23
C LEU A 34 -0.58 20.00 36.14
N PRO A 35 -1.01 18.72 36.12
CA PRO A 35 -0.45 17.65 36.94
C PRO A 35 0.92 17.17 36.42
N LEU A 36 1.88 18.10 36.31
CA LEU A 36 3.23 17.90 35.81
C LEU A 36 4.21 17.81 36.99
N VAL A 37 5.04 16.76 36.99
CA VAL A 37 6.09 16.53 38.00
C VAL A 37 7.47 16.42 37.37
N ASP A 38 8.50 16.72 38.16
CA ASP A 38 9.88 16.53 37.74
C ASP A 38 10.21 15.05 37.52
N SER A 39 10.87 14.78 36.40
CA SER A 39 11.35 13.43 36.05
C SER A 39 12.46 12.90 36.97
N LEU A 40 12.92 13.69 37.96
CA LEU A 40 14.03 13.37 38.87
C LEU A 40 13.79 12.12 39.72
N LEU A 41 12.55 11.65 39.85
CA LEU A 41 12.18 10.43 40.58
C LEU A 41 12.27 9.13 39.72
N ALA A 42 12.76 9.22 38.48
CA ALA A 42 12.63 8.15 37.49
C ALA A 42 13.97 7.70 36.86
N LYS A 43 14.95 7.27 37.68
CA LYS A 43 16.19 6.66 37.16
C LYS A 43 15.86 5.44 36.28
N GLY A 44 16.39 5.42 35.06
CA GLY A 44 16.23 4.32 34.09
C GLY A 44 14.97 4.35 33.23
N LYS A 45 14.05 5.30 33.40
CA LYS A 45 12.82 5.37 32.60
C LYS A 45 13.07 5.99 31.21
N LYS A 46 12.38 5.46 30.21
CA LYS A 46 12.29 6.00 28.86
C LYS A 46 10.88 6.60 28.67
N PHE A 47 10.79 7.76 28.03
CA PHE A 47 9.55 8.53 27.90
C PHE A 47 9.09 8.61 26.45
N LYS A 48 7.82 8.30 26.20
CA LYS A 48 7.19 8.60 24.91
C LYS A 48 6.59 10.02 24.87
N GLU A 49 6.31 10.59 26.04
CA GLU A 49 5.66 11.90 26.23
C GLU A 49 6.40 12.63 27.36
N PHE A 50 6.87 13.86 27.12
CA PHE A 50 7.50 14.72 28.13
C PHE A 50 7.33 16.20 27.79
N PHE A 51 7.54 17.07 28.78
CA PHE A 51 7.22 18.49 28.69
C PHE A 51 8.38 19.36 29.19
N HIS A 52 8.42 20.61 28.74
CA HIS A 52 9.34 21.64 29.25
C HIS A 52 8.58 22.96 29.43
N VAL A 53 8.78 23.65 30.55
CA VAL A 53 8.12 24.94 30.81
C VAL A 53 9.18 26.03 30.71
N VAL A 54 9.09 26.88 29.70
CA VAL A 54 9.97 28.04 29.52
C VAL A 54 9.29 29.26 30.10
N ARG A 55 9.93 29.97 31.03
CA ARG A 55 9.39 31.19 31.65
C ARG A 55 10.10 32.43 31.11
N ASN A 56 9.49 33.59 31.30
CA ASN A 56 10.05 34.90 30.97
C ASN A 56 10.44 35.10 29.51
N VAL A 57 9.68 34.51 28.58
CA VAL A 57 9.89 34.71 27.14
C VAL A 57 9.44 36.12 26.78
N SER A 58 10.36 36.96 26.28
CA SER A 58 10.04 38.33 25.88
C SER A 58 9.08 38.36 24.69
N ALA A 59 8.38 39.48 24.48
CA ALA A 59 7.52 39.65 23.30
C ALA A 59 8.29 39.54 21.98
N SER A 60 9.53 40.05 21.92
CA SER A 60 10.40 39.93 20.74
C SER A 60 10.89 38.50 20.49
N ASP A 61 11.25 37.77 21.54
CA ASP A 61 11.69 36.37 21.39
C ASP A 61 10.51 35.47 21.03
N TYR A 62 9.35 35.74 21.62
CA TYR A 62 8.10 35.09 21.25
C TYR A 62 7.77 35.34 19.77
N GLN A 63 7.86 36.60 19.31
CA GLN A 63 7.60 36.97 17.94
C GLN A 63 8.61 36.34 16.96
N THR A 64 9.89 36.27 17.34
CA THR A 64 10.93 35.58 16.57
C THR A 64 10.65 34.09 16.47
N ILE A 65 10.18 33.45 17.55
CA ILE A 65 9.73 32.06 17.55
C ILE A 65 8.53 31.86 16.62
N VAL A 66 7.57 32.79 16.62
CA VAL A 66 6.40 32.78 15.71
C VAL A 66 6.83 32.90 14.24
N GLU A 67 7.70 33.85 13.92
CA GLU A 67 8.16 34.17 12.56
C GLU A 67 9.07 33.09 11.97
N THR A 68 9.90 32.46 12.80
CA THR A 68 10.74 31.34 12.37
C THR A 68 9.91 30.08 12.09
N MET A 69 8.66 29.99 12.57
CA MET A 69 7.89 28.75 12.62
C MET A 69 6.60 28.71 11.78
N ASN A 70 6.12 29.80 11.16
CA ASN A 70 4.91 29.81 10.30
C ASN A 70 5.13 30.46 8.93
N SER A 71 4.72 29.79 7.84
CA SER A 71 4.67 30.32 6.46
C SER A 71 3.25 30.43 5.88
N ASP A 72 2.23 30.67 6.72
CA ASP A 72 0.98 31.32 6.31
C ASP A 72 0.19 31.78 7.57
N PRO A 73 -0.35 33.01 7.62
CA PRO A 73 -0.92 33.58 8.82
C PRO A 73 -2.42 33.28 8.87
N ASN A 74 -2.92 32.71 9.97
CA ASN A 74 -4.31 32.92 10.31
C ASN A 74 -4.48 33.36 11.77
N ARG A 75 -4.93 34.62 11.86
CA ARG A 75 -5.54 35.36 12.98
C ARG A 75 -4.74 35.41 14.27
N ILE A 76 -4.00 36.51 14.41
CA ILE A 76 -3.37 36.92 15.66
C ILE A 76 -3.59 38.42 15.81
N GLY A 77 -4.29 38.84 16.86
CA GLY A 77 -4.29 40.24 17.29
C GLY A 77 -2.87 40.64 17.73
N ARG A 78 -2.41 41.83 17.37
CA ARG A 78 -1.11 42.36 17.81
C ARG A 78 -0.95 42.22 19.32
N LEU A 79 0.19 41.70 19.76
CA LEU A 79 0.53 41.54 21.17
C LEU A 79 1.08 42.85 21.74
N PRO A 80 0.86 43.16 23.03
CA PRO A 80 1.46 44.31 23.69
C PRO A 80 2.97 44.10 23.89
N ASP A 81 3.79 45.11 23.54
CA ASP A 81 5.26 45.02 23.45
C ASP A 81 6.00 44.83 24.80
N ASN A 82 5.31 44.89 25.95
CA ASN A 82 5.93 44.96 27.29
C ASN A 82 5.73 43.73 28.19
N ASP A 83 5.10 42.64 27.72
CA ASP A 83 4.83 41.47 28.56
C ASP A 83 5.85 40.34 28.38
N THR A 84 6.18 39.67 29.49
CA THR A 84 6.94 38.41 29.51
C THR A 84 6.00 37.21 29.62
N TYR A 85 6.28 36.13 28.91
CA TYR A 85 5.37 34.98 28.76
C TYR A 85 5.94 33.67 29.31
N THR A 86 5.05 32.77 29.71
CA THR A 86 5.37 31.37 29.99
C THR A 86 4.87 30.48 28.85
N VAL A 87 5.73 29.59 28.37
CA VAL A 87 5.49 28.69 27.24
C VAL A 87 5.67 27.24 27.69
N LEU A 88 4.64 26.40 27.50
CA LEU A 88 4.75 24.95 27.65
C LEU A 88 5.19 24.33 26.32
N LYS A 89 6.28 23.56 26.32
CA LYS A 89 6.70 22.71 25.20
C LYS A 89 6.26 21.28 25.45
N PHE A 90 5.56 20.68 24.49
CA PHE A 90 5.23 19.26 24.52
C PHE A 90 6.11 18.50 23.52
N PHE A 91 6.62 17.36 23.96
CA PHE A 91 7.40 16.44 23.14
C PHE A 91 6.75 15.07 23.20
N HIS A 92 6.42 14.50 22.05
CA HIS A 92 6.12 13.07 21.97
C HIS A 92 6.80 12.37 20.81
N SER A 93 7.14 11.11 21.05
CA SER A 93 7.98 10.27 20.21
C SER A 93 7.37 8.88 20.07
N LYS A 94 7.45 8.29 18.88
CA LYS A 94 7.02 6.91 18.63
C LYS A 94 7.86 5.90 19.42
N VAL A 95 9.13 6.20 19.64
CA VAL A 95 10.06 5.38 20.42
C VAL A 95 10.36 6.00 21.78
N PRO A 96 10.48 5.19 22.85
CA PRO A 96 10.79 5.70 24.19
C PRO A 96 12.15 6.43 24.23
N VAL A 97 12.14 7.71 24.59
CA VAL A 97 13.31 8.58 24.68
C VAL A 97 13.97 8.45 26.06
N PRO A 98 15.28 8.13 26.15
CA PRO A 98 15.99 8.07 27.43
C PRO A 98 16.01 9.44 28.14
N LEU A 99 15.95 9.43 29.48
CA LEU A 99 15.94 10.64 30.31
C LEU A 99 17.09 11.62 29.98
N GLY A 100 18.30 11.12 29.72
CA GLY A 100 19.45 11.95 29.39
C GLY A 100 19.26 12.78 28.12
N LEU A 101 18.58 12.21 27.12
CA LEU A 101 18.28 12.89 25.85
C LEU A 101 17.10 13.86 26.01
N ALA A 102 16.06 13.48 26.75
CA ALA A 102 14.96 14.38 27.11
C ALA A 102 15.48 15.62 27.86
N LYS A 103 16.41 15.44 28.81
CA LYS A 103 17.06 16.54 29.53
C LYS A 103 17.85 17.47 28.62
N ALA A 104 18.48 16.96 27.57
CA ALA A 104 19.16 17.80 26.59
C ALA A 104 18.18 18.72 25.83
N PHE A 105 16.98 18.22 25.51
CA PHE A 105 15.94 19.03 24.83
C PHE A 105 15.24 20.04 25.74
N CYS A 106 15.12 19.73 27.02
CA CYS A 106 14.37 20.54 27.98
C CYS A 106 15.26 21.36 28.91
N ALA A 107 16.50 21.70 28.51
CA ALA A 107 17.44 22.45 29.34
C ALA A 107 17.59 21.90 30.78
N GLN A 108 17.65 20.58 30.92
CA GLN A 108 17.67 19.79 32.17
C GLN A 108 16.34 19.76 32.97
N GLU A 109 15.33 20.54 32.60
CA GLU A 109 14.03 20.64 33.26
C GLU A 109 12.93 19.88 32.50
N VAL A 110 12.96 18.55 32.65
CA VAL A 110 11.97 17.64 32.03
C VAL A 110 10.82 17.37 33.00
N LYS A 111 9.62 17.74 32.57
CA LYS A 111 8.35 17.46 33.27
C LYS A 111 7.61 16.29 32.62
N VAL A 112 6.86 15.52 33.42
CA VAL A 112 6.00 14.42 32.96
C VAL A 112 4.66 14.46 33.68
N LEU A 113 3.63 13.84 33.09
CA LEU A 113 2.35 13.67 33.77
C LEU A 113 2.51 12.79 35.01
N ASN A 114 1.95 13.24 36.12
CA ASN A 114 1.99 12.49 37.37
C ASN A 114 0.93 11.38 37.38
N TYR A 115 1.23 10.26 36.74
CA TYR A 115 0.35 9.09 36.74
C TYR A 115 0.20 8.43 38.11
N ALA A 116 0.98 8.84 39.13
CA ALA A 116 0.85 8.30 40.49
C ALA A 116 -0.34 8.89 41.26
N VAL A 117 -0.95 9.98 40.78
CA VAL A 117 -2.08 10.65 41.46
C VAL A 117 -3.45 10.08 41.07
N SER A 118 -3.49 9.16 40.10
CA SER A 118 -4.74 8.55 39.62
C SER A 118 -4.48 7.10 39.21
N GLU A 119 -5.28 6.18 39.73
CA GLU A 119 -5.27 4.77 39.29
C GLU A 119 -5.75 4.61 37.84
N ASN A 120 -6.49 5.61 37.33
CA ASN A 120 -6.97 5.64 35.95
C ASN A 120 -6.20 6.67 35.11
N SER A 121 -5.25 6.18 34.32
CA SER A 121 -4.38 7.00 33.47
C SER A 121 -5.11 7.76 32.35
N ASP A 122 -6.24 7.25 31.87
CA ASP A 122 -7.04 7.88 30.81
C ASP A 122 -7.83 9.09 31.35
N LEU A 123 -8.34 9.00 32.57
CA LEU A 123 -9.01 10.13 33.23
C LEU A 123 -8.03 11.26 33.51
N LEU A 124 -6.79 10.95 33.89
CA LEU A 124 -5.73 11.95 34.10
C LEU A 124 -5.37 12.66 32.78
N LYS A 125 -5.27 11.92 31.67
CA LYS A 125 -5.05 12.51 30.33
C LYS A 125 -6.22 13.41 29.90
N LYS A 126 -7.46 12.99 30.14
CA LYS A 126 -8.65 13.80 29.87
C LYS A 126 -8.68 15.07 30.73
N ALA A 127 -8.34 14.97 32.02
CA ALA A 127 -8.23 16.11 32.91
C ALA A 127 -7.12 17.08 32.48
N PHE A 128 -5.95 16.57 32.08
CA PHE A 128 -4.87 17.38 31.54
C PHE A 128 -5.30 18.15 30.27
N LEU A 129 -5.96 17.47 29.33
CA LEU A 129 -6.47 18.11 28.11
C LEU A 129 -7.56 19.13 28.40
N TYR A 130 -8.44 18.85 29.37
CA TYR A 130 -9.50 19.74 29.80
C TYR A 130 -8.96 21.01 30.46
N LEU A 131 -7.95 20.87 31.34
CA LEU A 131 -7.26 22.01 31.96
C LEU A 131 -6.50 22.81 30.89
N LEU A 132 -5.78 22.14 29.98
CA LEU A 132 -5.08 22.80 28.88
C LEU A 132 -6.01 23.62 27.97
N SER A 133 -7.26 23.18 27.75
CA SER A 133 -8.26 23.94 26.98
C SER A 133 -8.87 25.15 27.71
N ARG A 134 -8.63 25.27 29.02
CA ARG A 134 -9.18 26.34 29.86
C ARG A 134 -8.15 27.34 30.35
N ILE A 135 -6.87 27.12 30.05
CA ILE A 135 -5.81 28.12 30.28
C ILE A 135 -5.97 29.24 29.23
N PRO A 136 -6.24 30.49 29.62
CA PRO A 136 -6.49 31.59 28.69
C PRO A 136 -5.20 32.05 27.98
N GLY A 137 -5.30 32.24 26.66
CA GLY A 137 -4.21 32.65 25.77
C GLY A 137 -4.21 31.83 24.47
N GLU A 138 -4.48 32.46 23.32
CA GLU A 138 -4.55 31.74 22.04
C GLU A 138 -3.25 31.85 21.26
N MET A 139 -2.59 30.70 21.02
CA MET A 139 -2.02 30.30 19.72
C MET A 139 -1.29 28.96 19.80
N TRP A 140 -1.48 28.16 18.76
CA TRP A 140 -0.87 26.85 18.56
C TRP A 140 0.32 27.02 17.62
N MET A 141 1.53 26.71 18.06
CA MET A 141 2.71 26.76 17.21
C MET A 141 3.34 25.37 17.09
N THR A 142 3.51 24.90 15.85
CA THR A 142 4.07 23.61 15.50
C THR A 142 5.49 23.79 14.98
N GLN A 143 6.42 22.96 15.41
CA GLN A 143 7.74 22.90 14.80
C GLN A 143 8.10 21.45 14.51
N ALA A 144 8.36 21.15 13.25
CA ALA A 144 9.03 19.94 12.82
C ALA A 144 10.47 20.29 12.43
N LEU A 145 11.46 19.60 13.01
CA LEU A 145 12.86 19.76 12.61
C LEU A 145 13.16 18.80 11.46
N GLY A 146 13.08 19.29 10.22
CA GLY A 146 13.66 18.64 9.04
C GLY A 146 12.78 18.65 7.79
N GLN A 147 13.22 19.36 6.75
CA GLN A 147 12.61 19.40 5.42
C GLN A 147 13.24 18.36 4.48
N LYS A 148 12.44 17.69 3.66
CA LYS A 148 12.83 17.26 2.31
C LYS A 148 11.74 17.71 1.34
N SER A 149 12.16 18.41 0.29
CA SER A 149 11.30 19.01 -0.73
C SER A 149 10.49 17.98 -1.51
N ILE A 150 9.17 18.09 -1.46
CA ILE A 150 8.28 17.55 -2.50
C ILE A 150 7.30 18.64 -2.89
N THR A 151 7.46 19.13 -4.11
CA THR A 151 6.52 20.00 -4.81
C THR A 151 5.23 19.22 -5.05
N LYS A 152 4.17 19.54 -4.32
CA LYS A 152 2.80 19.20 -4.74
C LYS A 152 1.99 20.49 -4.84
N VAL A 153 1.76 20.86 -6.09
CA VAL A 153 0.70 21.76 -6.54
C VAL A 153 -0.60 21.33 -5.85
N LYS A 154 -1.21 22.26 -5.10
CA LYS A 154 -2.57 22.13 -4.58
C LYS A 154 -3.53 22.13 -5.76
N THR A 155 -4.24 21.03 -5.99
CA THR A 155 -5.60 21.10 -6.51
C THR A 155 -6.54 20.78 -5.36
N ASN A 156 -7.33 21.78 -4.97
CA ASN A 156 -8.42 21.64 -4.02
C ASN A 156 -9.40 20.58 -4.52
N SER A 157 -9.73 19.61 -3.67
CA SER A 157 -10.97 18.86 -3.78
C SER A 157 -11.49 18.59 -2.37
N GLU A 158 -12.62 19.22 -2.07
CA GLU A 158 -13.49 18.94 -0.93
C GLU A 158 -13.75 17.43 -0.82
N GLY A 159 -13.65 16.88 0.38
CA GLY A 159 -13.95 15.46 0.59
C GLY A 159 -13.28 14.80 1.79
N ASP A 160 -13.01 15.51 2.89
CA ASP A 160 -12.84 14.83 4.18
C ASP A 160 -14.23 14.42 4.66
N MET A 161 -14.72 13.27 4.18
CA MET A 161 -15.94 12.66 4.68
C MET A 161 -15.69 12.14 6.09
N LYS A 162 -16.02 12.98 7.07
CA LYS A 162 -16.31 12.59 8.44
C LYS A 162 -17.52 11.67 8.41
N TRP A 163 -17.42 10.47 8.98
CA TRP A 163 -18.56 9.55 9.08
C TRP A 163 -19.68 10.22 9.89
N ASP A 164 -20.79 10.52 9.22
CA ASP A 164 -21.98 11.16 9.77
C ASP A 164 -23.20 10.37 9.28
N PRO A 165 -23.49 9.21 9.90
CA PRO A 165 -24.56 8.33 9.44
C PRO A 165 -25.91 9.02 9.60
N SER A 166 -26.80 8.80 8.64
CA SER A 166 -28.17 9.26 8.71
C SER A 166 -28.90 8.66 9.94
N PRO A 167 -29.94 9.31 10.46
CA PRO A 167 -30.74 8.77 11.55
C PRO A 167 -31.32 7.38 11.27
N GLU A 168 -31.54 7.05 10.00
CA GLU A 168 -32.06 5.76 9.53
C GLU A 168 -30.98 4.68 9.58
N GLU A 169 -29.76 4.98 9.12
CA GLU A 169 -28.60 4.08 9.25
C GLU A 169 -28.25 3.83 10.73
N LEU A 170 -28.36 4.87 11.57
CA LEU A 170 -28.15 4.73 13.01
C LEU A 170 -29.22 3.82 13.62
N ARG A 171 -30.49 3.97 13.22
CA ARG A 171 -31.60 3.14 13.71
C ARG A 171 -31.45 1.69 13.26
N ALA A 172 -31.09 1.44 12.01
CA ALA A 172 -30.83 0.09 11.48
C ALA A 172 -29.62 -0.56 12.18
N GLY A 173 -28.56 0.21 12.46
CA GLY A 173 -27.42 -0.27 13.23
C GLY A 173 -27.79 -0.65 14.68
N ILE A 174 -28.60 0.17 15.35
CA ILE A 174 -29.12 -0.11 16.69
C ILE A 174 -30.02 -1.35 16.67
N GLU A 175 -30.90 -1.49 15.68
CA GLU A 175 -31.77 -2.66 15.51
C GLU A 175 -30.95 -3.93 15.28
N HIS A 176 -29.87 -3.86 14.49
CA HIS A 176 -28.96 -4.97 14.27
C HIS A 176 -28.11 -5.33 15.52
N ILE A 177 -27.75 -4.35 16.36
CA ILE A 177 -27.07 -4.59 17.65
C ILE A 177 -28.03 -5.18 18.69
N ASN A 178 -29.34 -4.94 18.56
CA ASN A 178 -30.34 -5.44 19.49
C ASN A 178 -31.06 -6.70 18.99
N ASN A 179 -30.81 -7.12 17.76
CA ASN A 179 -31.35 -8.37 17.22
C ASN A 179 -30.67 -9.56 17.90
N HIS A 180 -31.45 -10.43 18.54
CA HIS A 180 -30.97 -11.63 19.23
C HIS A 180 -30.21 -12.62 18.35
N ASP A 181 -30.46 -12.60 17.04
CA ASP A 181 -29.75 -13.44 16.06
C ASP A 181 -28.42 -12.81 15.59
N SER A 182 -28.13 -11.58 16.01
CA SER A 182 -26.91 -10.87 15.64
C SER A 182 -25.73 -11.37 16.47
N PRO A 183 -24.57 -11.66 15.85
CA PRO A 183 -23.35 -12.07 16.56
C PRO A 183 -22.80 -10.97 17.50
N ILE A 184 -23.30 -9.74 17.36
CA ILE A 184 -22.96 -8.59 18.20
C ILE A 184 -24.13 -8.16 19.11
N CYS A 185 -25.14 -9.02 19.27
CA CYS A 185 -26.29 -8.74 20.14
C CYS A 185 -25.84 -8.36 21.56
N GLY A 186 -26.30 -7.22 22.06
CA GLY A 186 -25.99 -6.75 23.42
C GLY A 186 -24.58 -6.15 23.59
N TRP A 187 -23.82 -5.97 22.50
CA TRP A 187 -22.55 -5.26 22.57
C TRP A 187 -22.77 -3.77 22.78
N PRO A 188 -22.04 -3.11 23.70
CA PRO A 188 -22.15 -1.66 23.87
C PRO A 188 -21.79 -0.89 22.60
N LEU A 189 -22.64 0.05 22.18
CA LEU A 189 -22.46 0.89 20.98
C LEU A 189 -21.05 1.52 20.87
N HIS A 190 -20.48 1.97 21.99
CA HIS A 190 -19.13 2.55 22.00
C HIS A 190 -18.02 1.51 21.76
N ILE A 191 -18.23 0.24 22.12
CA ILE A 191 -17.31 -0.87 21.82
C ILE A 191 -17.42 -1.26 20.35
N VAL A 192 -18.64 -1.33 19.81
CA VAL A 192 -18.87 -1.57 18.37
C VAL A 192 -18.25 -0.43 17.55
N GLY A 193 -18.50 0.82 17.93
CA GLY A 193 -17.89 2.00 17.30
C GLY A 193 -16.36 2.02 17.40
N LYS A 194 -15.78 1.64 18.55
CA LYS A 194 -14.32 1.51 18.72
C LYS A 194 -13.75 0.34 17.93
N ALA A 195 -14.45 -0.79 17.82
CA ALA A 195 -14.05 -1.93 17.00
C ALA A 195 -14.08 -1.58 15.51
N CYS A 196 -15.13 -0.90 15.03
CA CYS A 196 -15.21 -0.34 13.68
C CYS A 196 -14.10 0.68 13.42
N GLY A 197 -13.85 1.60 14.37
CA GLY A 197 -12.77 2.58 14.29
C GLY A 197 -11.38 1.91 14.26
N ASN A 198 -11.13 0.94 15.13
CA ASN A 198 -9.89 0.15 15.14
C ASN A 198 -9.73 -0.71 13.89
N ARG A 199 -10.82 -1.14 13.25
CA ARG A 199 -10.77 -1.88 11.97
C ARG A 199 -10.62 -0.96 10.76
N ALA A 200 -11.11 0.26 10.86
CA ALA A 200 -10.93 1.31 9.86
C ALA A 200 -9.52 1.92 9.91
N THR A 201 -8.88 1.94 11.09
CA THR A 201 -7.54 2.53 11.32
C THR A 201 -6.43 1.50 11.58
N GLY A 202 -6.78 0.26 11.90
CA GLY A 202 -5.83 -0.82 12.09
C GLY A 202 -5.26 -1.26 10.74
N ASN A 203 -3.95 -1.55 10.71
CA ASN A 203 -3.14 -1.94 9.55
C ASN A 203 -3.80 -3.00 8.64
N SER A 204 -4.78 -2.59 7.87
CA SER A 204 -5.37 -3.35 6.75
C SER A 204 -4.48 -3.24 5.51
N GLN A 205 -3.36 -2.53 5.62
CA GLN A 205 -2.54 -2.07 4.51
C GLN A 205 -1.63 -3.18 3.99
N SER A 206 -1.64 -3.35 2.67
CA SER A 206 -0.51 -3.96 1.96
C SER A 206 0.55 -2.89 1.75
N GLU A 207 1.67 -2.98 2.46
CA GLU A 207 2.85 -2.16 2.17
C GLU A 207 3.53 -2.62 0.88
N PRO A 208 4.11 -1.71 0.08
CA PRO A 208 4.90 -2.10 -1.08
C PRO A 208 6.16 -2.84 -0.68
N GLU A 209 6.40 -3.96 -1.36
CA GLU A 209 7.66 -4.70 -1.32
C GLU A 209 8.51 -4.28 -2.53
N TYR A 210 9.71 -3.75 -2.28
CA TYR A 210 10.61 -3.26 -3.34
C TYR A 210 11.69 -4.27 -3.75
N PHE A 211 11.71 -5.43 -3.11
CA PHE A 211 12.67 -6.48 -3.39
C PHE A 211 11.95 -7.79 -3.73
N PHE A 212 12.36 -8.40 -4.84
CA PHE A 212 12.01 -9.78 -5.16
C PHE A 212 13.25 -10.44 -5.77
N PRO A 213 13.64 -11.65 -5.33
CA PRO A 213 14.94 -12.23 -5.69
C PRO A 213 14.96 -12.94 -7.04
N LEU A 214 13.82 -13.03 -7.74
CA LEU A 214 13.71 -13.74 -9.03
C LEU A 214 13.32 -12.78 -10.15
N LEU A 215 13.69 -13.14 -11.37
CA LEU A 215 13.49 -12.40 -12.63
C LEU A 215 12.84 -13.30 -13.69
N LEU A 216 12.50 -12.76 -14.87
CA LEU A 216 11.89 -13.50 -15.98
C LEU A 216 12.69 -14.74 -16.35
N ARG A 217 14.03 -14.62 -16.37
CA ARG A 217 14.98 -15.73 -16.60
C ARG A 217 14.87 -16.89 -15.62
N ASP A 218 14.29 -16.67 -14.45
CA ASP A 218 14.14 -17.69 -13.41
C ASP A 218 12.83 -18.49 -13.58
N LEU A 219 11.99 -18.12 -14.56
CA LEU A 219 10.81 -18.89 -14.96
C LEU A 219 11.23 -20.13 -15.77
N ASN A 220 10.37 -21.14 -15.84
CA ASN A 220 10.53 -22.30 -16.72
C ASN A 220 10.83 -21.84 -18.17
N SER A 221 11.73 -22.54 -18.89
CA SER A 221 12.18 -22.14 -20.24
C SER A 221 11.04 -22.04 -21.23
N GLU A 222 10.09 -22.98 -21.21
CA GLU A 222 8.91 -22.93 -22.08
C GLU A 222 7.99 -21.79 -21.66
N PHE A 223 7.84 -21.55 -20.35
CA PHE A 223 7.07 -20.41 -19.85
C PHE A 223 7.65 -19.07 -20.36
N GLN A 224 8.98 -18.93 -20.34
CA GLN A 224 9.66 -17.76 -20.90
C GLN A 224 9.52 -17.64 -22.42
N ALA A 225 9.60 -18.75 -23.14
CA ALA A 225 9.56 -18.75 -24.59
C ALA A 225 8.15 -18.52 -25.16
N THR A 226 7.11 -18.95 -24.44
CA THR A 226 5.73 -18.99 -24.96
C THR A 226 4.78 -18.05 -24.22
N VAL A 227 4.70 -18.16 -22.90
CA VAL A 227 3.72 -17.44 -22.07
C VAL A 227 4.12 -15.97 -21.91
N VAL A 228 5.38 -15.72 -21.58
CA VAL A 228 5.91 -14.38 -21.31
C VAL A 228 5.72 -13.42 -22.50
N PRO A 229 6.09 -13.76 -23.76
CA PRO A 229 5.86 -12.91 -24.92
C PRO A 229 4.38 -12.66 -25.22
N MET A 230 3.50 -13.59 -24.82
CA MET A 230 2.07 -13.49 -25.06
C MET A 230 1.36 -12.62 -24.01
N ILE A 231 1.77 -12.71 -22.74
CA ILE A 231 1.10 -12.08 -21.61
C ILE A 231 1.62 -10.67 -21.33
N LEU A 232 2.95 -10.47 -21.28
CA LEU A 232 3.54 -9.18 -20.90
C LEU A 232 2.98 -7.99 -21.69
N PRO A 233 2.79 -8.05 -23.03
CA PRO A 233 2.19 -6.96 -23.80
C PRO A 233 0.79 -6.56 -23.34
N THR A 234 0.03 -7.52 -22.81
CA THR A 234 -1.34 -7.26 -22.38
C THR A 234 -1.41 -6.55 -21.03
N LEU A 235 -0.38 -6.67 -20.19
CA LEU A 235 -0.39 -6.15 -18.80
C LEU A 235 -0.40 -4.61 -18.70
N LEU A 236 -0.13 -3.90 -19.79
CA LEU A 236 -0.23 -2.43 -19.84
C LEU A 236 -1.67 -1.93 -19.93
N SER A 237 -2.57 -2.74 -20.48
CA SER A 237 -3.95 -2.33 -20.84
C SER A 237 -5.02 -3.22 -20.21
N PHE A 238 -4.66 -4.44 -19.83
CA PHE A 238 -5.58 -5.46 -19.33
C PHE A 238 -5.05 -6.05 -18.02
N GLY A 239 -5.96 -6.45 -17.15
CA GLY A 239 -5.61 -7.27 -15.99
C GLY A 239 -5.17 -8.69 -16.40
N LEU A 240 -4.61 -9.43 -15.45
CA LEU A 240 -4.25 -10.84 -15.65
C LEU A 240 -4.83 -11.69 -14.55
N ILE A 241 -5.76 -12.58 -14.89
CA ILE A 241 -6.27 -13.59 -13.96
C ILE A 241 -5.38 -14.82 -14.07
N ILE A 242 -4.82 -15.29 -12.95
CA ILE A 242 -4.10 -16.57 -12.91
C ILE A 242 -4.81 -17.54 -11.98
N LEU A 243 -5.23 -18.67 -12.56
CA LEU A 243 -5.91 -19.77 -11.87
C LEU A 243 -5.04 -21.01 -11.88
N GLY A 244 -5.43 -22.02 -11.11
CA GLY A 244 -4.89 -23.37 -11.23
C GLY A 244 -4.36 -23.96 -9.93
N LYS A 245 -3.71 -25.11 -10.00
CA LYS A 245 -3.30 -25.88 -8.81
C LYS A 245 -2.31 -25.15 -7.88
N PRO A 246 -2.37 -25.37 -6.55
CA PRO A 246 -1.38 -24.85 -5.63
C PRO A 246 0.01 -25.48 -5.89
N GLY A 247 1.06 -24.77 -5.51
CA GLY A 247 2.44 -25.29 -5.57
C GLY A 247 3.17 -25.14 -6.90
N ILE A 248 2.49 -24.85 -8.02
CA ILE A 248 3.12 -24.74 -9.36
C ILE A 248 3.96 -23.46 -9.57
N GLY A 249 3.92 -22.50 -8.63
CA GLY A 249 4.67 -21.25 -8.76
C GLY A 249 3.89 -20.05 -9.32
N LYS A 250 2.55 -20.04 -9.25
CA LYS A 250 1.71 -18.91 -9.71
C LYS A 250 2.09 -17.56 -9.12
N THR A 251 2.13 -17.46 -7.79
CA THR A 251 2.45 -16.21 -7.08
C THR A 251 3.83 -15.67 -7.44
N PRO A 252 4.93 -16.44 -7.38
CA PRO A 252 6.24 -15.92 -7.78
C PRO A 252 6.28 -15.55 -9.27
N ALA A 253 5.65 -16.32 -10.16
CA ALA A 253 5.60 -15.97 -11.58
C ALA A 253 4.86 -14.66 -11.85
N ALA A 254 3.74 -14.43 -11.13
CA ALA A 254 3.00 -13.18 -11.20
C ALA A 254 3.87 -11.99 -10.76
N ILE A 255 4.56 -12.10 -9.62
CA ILE A 255 5.45 -11.06 -9.11
C ILE A 255 6.56 -10.75 -10.12
N ILE A 256 7.20 -11.79 -10.67
CA ILE A 256 8.24 -11.64 -11.70
C ILE A 256 7.72 -10.84 -12.89
N MET A 257 6.58 -11.25 -13.47
CA MET A 257 6.02 -10.59 -14.65
C MET A 257 5.64 -9.13 -14.37
N VAL A 258 4.96 -8.84 -13.26
CA VAL A 258 4.54 -7.46 -12.96
C VAL A 258 5.71 -6.56 -12.58
N MET A 259 6.74 -7.09 -11.90
CA MET A 259 7.96 -6.35 -11.59
C MET A 259 8.74 -6.00 -12.86
N ALA A 260 8.81 -6.92 -13.82
CA ALA A 260 9.46 -6.66 -15.11
C ALA A 260 8.76 -5.51 -15.88
N VAL A 261 7.41 -5.49 -15.90
CA VAL A 261 6.65 -4.38 -16.46
C VAL A 261 6.85 -3.07 -15.68
N ALA A 262 6.90 -3.13 -14.35
CA ALA A 262 7.12 -1.95 -13.51
C ALA A 262 8.50 -1.30 -13.78
N ARG A 263 9.55 -2.12 -13.95
CA ARG A 263 10.89 -1.65 -14.35
C ARG A 263 10.86 -0.93 -15.69
N TYR A 264 10.25 -1.56 -16.69
CA TYR A 264 10.06 -0.95 -18.01
C TYR A 264 9.32 0.40 -17.91
N LEU A 265 8.22 0.46 -17.15
CA LEU A 265 7.44 1.69 -17.01
C LEU A 265 8.20 2.83 -16.33
N ILE A 266 9.07 2.53 -15.36
CA ILE A 266 9.95 3.53 -14.75
C ILE A 266 10.90 4.11 -15.80
N GLN A 267 11.54 3.25 -16.59
CA GLN A 267 12.49 3.67 -17.63
C GLN A 267 11.80 4.44 -18.76
N ALA A 268 10.73 3.88 -19.33
CA ALA A 268 10.01 4.46 -20.46
C ALA A 268 9.35 5.81 -20.14
N ARG A 269 9.06 6.09 -18.86
CA ARG A 269 8.44 7.34 -18.40
C ARG A 269 9.40 8.30 -17.71
N ASN A 270 10.70 8.02 -17.71
CA ASN A 270 11.73 8.83 -17.03
C ASN A 270 11.35 9.15 -15.57
N MET A 271 10.91 8.13 -14.83
CA MET A 271 10.49 8.27 -13.44
C MET A 271 11.71 8.25 -12.49
N ASP A 272 12.55 9.28 -12.56
CA ASP A 272 13.77 9.37 -11.75
C ASP A 272 13.47 9.30 -10.24
N GLY A 273 14.24 8.47 -9.54
CA GLY A 273 14.12 8.29 -8.09
C GLY A 273 12.98 7.35 -7.65
N TYR A 274 12.22 6.78 -8.58
CA TYR A 274 11.25 5.73 -8.30
C TYR A 274 11.88 4.33 -8.40
N PHE A 275 11.40 3.40 -7.58
CA PHE A 275 11.86 2.01 -7.55
C PHE A 275 10.69 1.08 -7.84
N PRO A 276 10.88 0.03 -8.66
CA PRO A 276 9.81 -0.94 -8.90
C PRO A 276 9.50 -1.64 -7.58
N GLY A 277 8.21 -1.79 -7.29
CA GLY A 277 7.75 -2.56 -6.14
C GLY A 277 6.46 -3.27 -6.48
N TRP A 278 5.90 -4.02 -5.53
CA TRP A 278 4.60 -4.66 -5.69
C TRP A 278 3.87 -4.70 -4.37
N ARG A 279 2.55 -4.79 -4.42
CA ARG A 279 1.70 -4.92 -3.23
C ARG A 279 0.87 -6.17 -3.35
N ARG A 280 0.63 -6.82 -2.21
CA ARG A 280 -0.24 -7.99 -2.14
C ARG A 280 -1.23 -7.88 -1.02
N SER A 281 -2.46 -8.28 -1.30
CA SER A 281 -3.52 -8.41 -0.32
C SER A 281 -4.41 -9.60 -0.65
N LYS A 282 -5.10 -10.13 0.37
CA LYS A 282 -6.17 -11.12 0.20
C LYS A 282 -7.52 -10.48 -0.13
N GLN A 283 -7.70 -9.21 0.23
CA GLN A 283 -8.95 -8.46 0.04
C GLN A 283 -8.65 -7.12 -0.64
N ILE A 284 -9.57 -6.63 -1.48
CA ILE A 284 -9.46 -5.33 -2.15
C ILE A 284 -9.28 -4.19 -1.13
N ASP A 285 -9.90 -4.32 0.05
CA ASP A 285 -9.72 -3.42 1.19
C ASP A 285 -8.26 -3.13 1.52
N GLY A 286 -7.36 -4.09 1.32
CA GLY A 286 -5.95 -3.90 1.63
C GLY A 286 -5.21 -2.93 0.72
N PHE A 287 -5.90 -2.39 -0.29
CA PHE A 287 -5.39 -1.37 -1.20
C PHE A 287 -5.94 0.03 -0.93
N ARG A 288 -6.94 0.21 -0.05
CA ARG A 288 -7.75 1.45 0.04
C ARG A 288 -7.07 2.72 0.55
N GLU A 289 -6.05 2.59 1.39
CA GLU A 289 -5.47 3.76 2.07
C GLU A 289 -4.37 4.46 1.27
N ARG A 290 -3.79 3.75 0.29
CA ARG A 290 -2.73 4.28 -0.55
C ARG A 290 -3.18 4.26 -2.00
N PRO A 291 -3.20 5.43 -2.68
CA PRO A 291 -3.58 5.47 -4.08
C PRO A 291 -2.65 4.58 -4.90
N GLY A 292 -3.18 3.99 -5.97
CA GLY A 292 -2.40 3.20 -6.90
C GLY A 292 -1.21 3.99 -7.47
N GLU A 293 -0.11 3.29 -7.68
CA GLU A 293 1.11 3.83 -8.27
C GLU A 293 1.49 2.92 -9.43
N ILE A 294 1.78 3.49 -10.60
CA ILE A 294 2.01 2.71 -11.81
C ILE A 294 3.17 1.73 -11.70
N HIS A 295 4.22 2.11 -10.97
CA HIS A 295 5.42 1.32 -10.72
C HIS A 295 5.27 0.36 -9.52
N ILE A 296 4.07 0.29 -8.94
CA ILE A 296 3.70 -0.62 -7.84
C ILE A 296 2.46 -1.42 -8.24
N PRO A 297 2.61 -2.49 -9.02
CA PRO A 297 1.53 -3.43 -9.31
C PRO A 297 0.87 -3.98 -8.05
N VAL A 298 -0.39 -4.38 -8.21
CA VAL A 298 -1.20 -4.96 -7.12
C VAL A 298 -1.60 -6.38 -7.45
N ILE A 299 -1.40 -7.27 -6.47
CA ILE A 299 -1.69 -8.69 -6.56
C ILE A 299 -2.75 -9.04 -5.51
N LEU A 300 -3.90 -9.51 -5.98
CA LEU A 300 -4.95 -10.04 -5.12
C LEU A 300 -4.72 -11.56 -5.00
N ASP A 301 -4.07 -11.99 -3.92
CA ASP A 301 -3.55 -13.35 -3.74
C ASP A 301 -4.51 -14.19 -2.89
N ASP A 302 -5.07 -15.25 -3.49
CA ASP A 302 -6.08 -16.16 -2.93
C ASP A 302 -7.26 -15.42 -2.24
N PRO A 303 -7.96 -14.52 -2.97
CA PRO A 303 -9.16 -13.90 -2.44
C PRO A 303 -10.25 -14.94 -2.20
N LEU A 304 -11.12 -14.65 -1.23
CA LEU A 304 -12.36 -15.40 -1.07
C LEU A 304 -13.35 -14.92 -2.14
N LEU A 305 -13.32 -15.52 -3.33
CA LEU A 305 -14.14 -15.06 -4.46
C LEU A 305 -15.64 -15.01 -4.18
N PRO A 306 -16.26 -15.94 -3.41
CA PRO A 306 -17.67 -15.83 -3.04
C PRO A 306 -18.03 -14.55 -2.27
N SER A 307 -17.02 -13.89 -1.67
CA SER A 307 -17.19 -12.65 -0.92
C SER A 307 -16.89 -11.38 -1.73
N ILE A 308 -16.46 -11.52 -2.99
CA ILE A 308 -16.16 -10.39 -3.88
C ILE A 308 -17.21 -10.36 -4.99
N ASN A 309 -17.87 -9.22 -5.14
CA ASN A 309 -18.83 -9.04 -6.21
C ASN A 309 -18.12 -9.04 -7.56
N VAL A 310 -18.78 -9.58 -8.58
CA VAL A 310 -18.18 -9.69 -9.92
C VAL A 310 -17.97 -8.29 -10.55
N GLU A 311 -18.77 -7.30 -10.14
CA GLU A 311 -18.58 -5.88 -10.46
C GLU A 311 -17.24 -5.34 -9.93
N ASP A 312 -16.86 -5.71 -8.72
CA ASP A 312 -15.58 -5.31 -8.12
C ASP A 312 -14.41 -5.98 -8.82
N ILE A 313 -14.55 -7.25 -9.21
CA ILE A 313 -13.55 -7.96 -10.02
C ILE A 313 -13.36 -7.26 -11.36
N LYS A 314 -14.44 -6.92 -12.07
CA LYS A 314 -14.35 -6.19 -13.35
C LYS A 314 -13.68 -4.83 -13.16
N SER A 315 -14.06 -4.08 -12.13
CA SER A 315 -13.51 -2.75 -11.86
C SER A 315 -12.04 -2.83 -11.47
N PHE A 316 -11.65 -3.85 -10.70
CA PHE A 316 -10.26 -4.15 -10.39
C PHE A 316 -9.47 -4.46 -11.67
N LEU A 317 -9.98 -5.29 -12.57
CA LEU A 317 -9.29 -5.69 -13.80
C LEU A 317 -9.22 -4.60 -14.88
N ASP A 318 -9.90 -3.46 -14.70
CA ASP A 318 -9.93 -2.36 -15.67
C ASP A 318 -8.65 -1.50 -15.62
N VAL A 319 -7.56 -2.01 -16.21
CA VAL A 319 -6.22 -1.39 -16.19
C VAL A 319 -6.12 -0.17 -17.13
N GLY A 320 -6.98 -0.12 -18.16
CA GLY A 320 -6.97 0.94 -19.18
C GLY A 320 -7.35 2.33 -18.65
N GLU A 321 -7.93 2.42 -17.45
CA GLU A 321 -8.44 3.65 -16.87
C GLU A 321 -8.07 3.79 -15.37
N ASN A 322 -8.23 5.00 -14.84
CA ASN A 322 -8.22 5.21 -13.40
C ASN A 322 -9.52 4.64 -12.83
N GLY A 323 -9.42 3.83 -11.78
CA GLY A 323 -10.55 3.09 -11.24
C GLY A 323 -10.72 3.29 -9.74
N LEU A 324 -11.98 3.22 -9.31
CA LEU A 324 -12.34 3.03 -7.92
C LEU A 324 -13.01 1.65 -7.80
N VAL A 325 -12.64 0.91 -6.77
CA VAL A 325 -13.32 -0.35 -6.42
C VAL A 325 -13.87 -0.22 -5.02
N ASP A 326 -15.08 -0.74 -4.82
CA ASP A 326 -15.71 -0.66 -3.50
C ASP A 326 -14.87 -1.43 -2.48
N ALA A 327 -14.74 -0.83 -1.31
CA ALA A 327 -13.96 -1.34 -0.21
C ALA A 327 -14.50 -0.72 1.07
N ARG A 328 -14.40 -1.46 2.18
CA ARG A 328 -15.01 -1.02 3.44
C ARG A 328 -14.49 0.36 3.84
N TYR A 329 -15.41 1.27 4.19
CA TYR A 329 -15.18 2.64 4.66
C TYR A 329 -14.58 3.62 3.64
N ARG A 330 -13.69 3.17 2.74
CA ARG A 330 -13.07 3.97 1.69
C ARG A 330 -12.79 3.09 0.48
N ALA A 331 -13.08 3.61 -0.71
CA ALA A 331 -12.79 2.93 -1.97
C ALA A 331 -11.30 2.71 -2.20
N ALA A 332 -10.96 1.58 -2.83
CA ALA A 332 -9.62 1.33 -3.34
C ALA A 332 -9.40 2.10 -4.64
N LYS A 333 -8.34 2.93 -4.68
CA LYS A 333 -8.02 3.76 -5.84
C LYS A 333 -6.90 3.11 -6.66
N PHE A 334 -7.16 2.88 -7.93
CA PHE A 334 -6.18 2.35 -8.87
C PHE A 334 -5.95 3.32 -10.02
N VAL A 335 -4.72 3.32 -10.55
CA VAL A 335 -4.33 4.22 -11.63
C VAL A 335 -4.22 3.48 -12.95
N ARG A 336 -4.39 4.20 -14.04
CA ARG A 336 -4.26 3.70 -15.41
C ARG A 336 -2.86 3.11 -15.64
N ASN A 337 -2.80 1.97 -16.32
CA ASN A 337 -1.61 1.16 -16.62
C ASN A 337 -0.90 0.56 -15.39
N GLN A 338 -1.50 0.62 -14.19
CA GLN A 338 -1.02 -0.15 -13.06
C GLN A 338 -1.38 -1.61 -13.29
N CYS A 339 -0.41 -2.53 -13.30
CA CYS A 339 -0.69 -3.95 -13.45
C CYS A 339 -1.49 -4.48 -12.25
N ARG A 340 -2.55 -5.24 -12.54
CA ARG A 340 -3.51 -5.76 -11.55
C ARG A 340 -3.77 -7.24 -11.82
N VAL A 341 -3.46 -8.07 -10.83
CA VAL A 341 -3.44 -9.53 -11.00
C VAL A 341 -4.18 -10.22 -9.87
N PRO A 342 -5.38 -10.78 -10.09
CA PRO A 342 -5.95 -11.74 -9.16
C PRO A 342 -5.39 -13.14 -9.39
N LEU A 343 -4.95 -13.77 -8.31
CA LEU A 343 -4.47 -15.15 -8.25
C LEU A 343 -5.44 -15.97 -7.43
N ASN A 344 -5.88 -17.11 -7.95
CA ASN A 344 -6.69 -18.04 -7.16
C ASN A 344 -6.46 -19.51 -7.56
N ASN A 345 -6.93 -20.42 -6.72
CA ASN A 345 -6.99 -21.86 -6.97
C ASN A 345 -8.41 -22.33 -7.36
N GLU A 346 -9.38 -21.42 -7.52
CA GLU A 346 -10.74 -21.75 -7.95
C GLU A 346 -10.81 -21.94 -9.46
N TRP A 347 -10.90 -23.20 -9.89
CA TRP A 347 -11.14 -23.65 -11.26
C TRP A 347 -11.66 -25.10 -11.20
N SER A 348 -12.16 -25.63 -12.32
CA SER A 348 -12.70 -26.99 -12.38
C SER A 348 -11.72 -27.99 -13.02
N PRO A 349 -10.86 -28.68 -12.24
CA PRO A 349 -9.93 -29.68 -12.76
C PRO A 349 -10.63 -30.87 -13.41
N GLU A 350 -11.81 -31.26 -12.92
CA GLU A 350 -12.64 -32.33 -13.49
C GLU A 350 -13.24 -31.99 -14.86
N LYS A 351 -13.18 -30.71 -15.26
CA LYS A 351 -13.59 -30.23 -16.59
C LYS A 351 -12.41 -30.01 -17.52
N GLU A 352 -11.19 -30.27 -17.05
CA GLU A 352 -9.99 -30.19 -17.87
C GLU A 352 -10.06 -31.22 -19.00
N PRO A 353 -9.91 -30.80 -20.27
CA PRO A 353 -9.89 -31.76 -21.36
C PRO A 353 -8.65 -32.65 -21.30
N GLU A 354 -8.78 -33.89 -21.75
CA GLU A 354 -7.63 -34.74 -22.00
C GLU A 354 -6.68 -34.06 -23.00
N TYR A 355 -5.38 -34.06 -22.66
CA TYR A 355 -4.39 -33.48 -23.55
C TYR A 355 -4.03 -34.46 -24.67
N VAL A 356 -4.52 -34.13 -25.86
CA VAL A 356 -4.32 -34.89 -27.10
C VAL A 356 -3.33 -34.21 -28.04
N GLY A 357 -2.41 -33.39 -27.52
CA GLY A 357 -1.41 -32.68 -28.33
C GLY A 357 -1.94 -31.50 -29.13
N LEU A 358 -3.17 -31.05 -28.88
CA LEU A 358 -3.76 -29.91 -29.58
C LEU A 358 -3.22 -28.59 -29.04
N PRO A 359 -2.85 -27.63 -29.92
CA PRO A 359 -2.29 -26.33 -29.51
C PRO A 359 -3.36 -25.38 -28.96
N MET A 360 -4.65 -25.75 -29.06
CA MET A 360 -5.78 -24.91 -28.67
C MET A 360 -6.92 -25.77 -28.11
N ILE A 361 -7.73 -25.17 -27.23
CA ILE A 361 -8.99 -25.75 -26.76
C ILE A 361 -10.18 -24.91 -27.21
N THR A 362 -11.37 -25.51 -27.18
CA THR A 362 -12.61 -24.82 -27.54
C THR A 362 -13.07 -23.87 -26.42
N TRP A 363 -13.85 -22.85 -26.80
CA TRP A 363 -14.53 -21.96 -25.85
C TRP A 363 -15.32 -22.71 -24.78
N LYS A 364 -16.05 -23.77 -25.17
CA LYS A 364 -16.87 -24.56 -24.25
C LYS A 364 -16.03 -25.27 -23.18
N GLN A 365 -14.87 -25.81 -23.57
CA GLN A 365 -13.93 -26.45 -22.64
C GLN A 365 -13.31 -25.42 -21.70
N PHE A 366 -12.85 -24.28 -22.23
CA PHE A 366 -12.28 -23.20 -21.42
C PHE A 366 -13.30 -22.68 -20.40
N LEU A 367 -14.52 -22.37 -20.85
CA LEU A 367 -15.58 -21.85 -19.99
C LEU A 367 -15.89 -22.81 -18.84
N ALA A 368 -15.98 -24.11 -19.12
CA ALA A 368 -16.26 -25.12 -18.11
C ALA A 368 -15.19 -25.19 -17.01
N MET A 369 -13.92 -24.88 -17.32
CA MET A 369 -12.84 -24.78 -16.32
C MET A 369 -12.85 -23.44 -15.56
N PHE A 370 -13.19 -22.35 -16.25
CA PHE A 370 -13.06 -20.98 -15.76
C PHE A 370 -14.22 -20.51 -14.89
N GLN A 371 -15.44 -20.98 -15.16
CA GLN A 371 -16.68 -20.48 -14.57
C GLN A 371 -16.71 -20.43 -13.02
N PRO A 372 -16.12 -21.40 -12.28
CA PRO A 372 -16.05 -21.34 -10.82
C PRO A 372 -15.31 -20.09 -10.30
N ALA A 373 -14.31 -19.59 -11.04
CA ALA A 373 -13.52 -18.41 -10.67
C ALA A 373 -14.31 -17.09 -10.70
N LEU A 374 -15.58 -17.13 -11.11
CA LEU A 374 -16.49 -15.99 -11.08
C LEU A 374 -17.82 -16.34 -10.38
N ASN A 375 -17.81 -17.29 -9.45
CA ASN A 375 -19.01 -17.73 -8.71
C ASN A 375 -20.18 -18.09 -9.64
N ASP A 376 -19.89 -18.79 -10.74
CA ASP A 376 -20.89 -19.19 -11.74
C ASP A 376 -21.70 -18.03 -12.33
N ALA A 377 -21.09 -16.84 -12.43
CA ALA A 377 -21.74 -15.64 -12.94
C ALA A 377 -22.38 -15.85 -14.33
N PRO A 378 -23.45 -15.11 -14.64
CA PRO A 378 -24.06 -15.14 -15.98
C PRO A 378 -23.07 -14.75 -17.08
N MET A 379 -23.29 -15.28 -18.28
CA MET A 379 -22.43 -15.05 -19.46
C MET A 379 -22.07 -13.57 -19.71
N PRO A 380 -22.98 -12.58 -19.57
CA PRO A 380 -22.62 -11.17 -19.73
C PRO A 380 -21.53 -10.71 -18.76
N HIS A 381 -21.54 -11.19 -17.51
CA HIS A 381 -20.53 -10.86 -16.51
C HIS A 381 -19.20 -11.52 -16.86
N ILE A 382 -19.22 -12.79 -17.30
CA ILE A 382 -18.03 -13.52 -17.75
C ILE A 382 -17.36 -12.78 -18.92
N MET A 383 -18.11 -12.44 -19.98
CA MET A 383 -17.55 -11.73 -21.13
C MET A 383 -17.05 -10.33 -20.78
N ALA A 384 -17.75 -9.63 -19.87
CA ALA A 384 -17.30 -8.33 -19.37
C ALA A 384 -16.02 -8.41 -18.51
N THR A 385 -15.73 -9.55 -17.89
CA THR A 385 -14.44 -9.82 -17.24
C THR A 385 -13.38 -10.15 -18.28
N LEU A 386 -13.70 -11.03 -19.23
CA LEU A 386 -12.78 -11.50 -20.28
C LEU A 386 -12.37 -10.45 -21.30
N LYS A 387 -13.12 -9.36 -21.46
CA LYS A 387 -12.69 -8.19 -22.24
C LYS A 387 -11.67 -7.31 -21.50
N ARG A 388 -11.59 -7.42 -20.17
CA ARG A 388 -10.71 -6.61 -19.31
C ARG A 388 -9.45 -7.33 -18.89
N ALA A 389 -9.43 -8.66 -19.00
CA ALA A 389 -8.32 -9.46 -18.52
C ALA A 389 -7.96 -10.62 -19.43
N SER A 390 -6.66 -10.85 -19.56
CA SER A 390 -6.12 -12.12 -20.01
C SER A 390 -6.27 -13.15 -18.88
N VAL A 391 -6.51 -14.41 -19.23
CA VAL A 391 -6.68 -15.50 -18.28
C VAL A 391 -5.64 -16.56 -18.55
N MET A 392 -5.01 -17.01 -17.48
CA MET A 392 -4.08 -18.12 -17.48
C MET A 392 -4.53 -19.17 -16.47
N ILE A 393 -4.71 -20.42 -16.90
CA ILE A 393 -5.12 -21.53 -16.03
C ILE A 393 -3.99 -22.56 -15.99
N ALA A 394 -3.43 -22.76 -14.81
CA ALA A 394 -2.43 -23.78 -14.53
C ALA A 394 -3.12 -25.13 -14.29
N GLY A 395 -3.38 -25.84 -15.39
CA GLY A 395 -4.01 -27.16 -15.38
C GLY A 395 -3.08 -28.28 -14.91
N ASN A 396 -3.60 -29.50 -14.86
CA ASN A 396 -2.79 -30.69 -14.64
C ASN A 396 -2.13 -31.16 -15.94
N ASN A 397 -2.84 -30.98 -17.06
CA ASN A 397 -2.43 -31.48 -18.36
C ASN A 397 -1.72 -30.40 -19.19
N ALA A 398 -2.06 -29.12 -19.01
CA ALA A 398 -1.46 -28.02 -19.75
C ALA A 398 -1.64 -26.67 -19.02
N ILE A 399 -0.95 -25.64 -19.49
CA ILE A 399 -1.32 -24.25 -19.24
C ILE A 399 -2.26 -23.78 -20.35
N TYR A 400 -3.37 -23.19 -19.95
CA TYR A 400 -4.33 -22.59 -20.87
C TYR A 400 -4.23 -21.08 -20.82
N VAL A 401 -4.01 -20.43 -21.96
CA VAL A 401 -3.91 -18.97 -22.06
C VAL A 401 -4.97 -18.45 -23.01
N ARG A 402 -5.84 -17.57 -22.50
CA ARG A 402 -6.79 -16.79 -23.29
C ARG A 402 -6.49 -15.31 -23.11
N LEU A 403 -6.17 -14.60 -24.19
CA LEU A 403 -5.94 -13.16 -24.14
C LEU A 403 -7.25 -12.39 -23.96
N ALA A 404 -7.13 -11.18 -23.38
CA ALA A 404 -8.25 -10.27 -23.22
C ALA A 404 -8.97 -10.02 -24.56
N SER A 405 -10.28 -10.24 -24.60
CA SER A 405 -11.10 -10.07 -25.80
C SER A 405 -12.58 -10.16 -25.44
N GLU A 406 -13.39 -9.35 -26.11
CA GLU A 406 -14.85 -9.42 -26.03
C GLU A 406 -15.46 -10.55 -26.87
N HIS A 407 -14.66 -11.21 -27.71
CA HIS A 407 -15.14 -12.26 -28.60
C HIS A 407 -14.97 -13.67 -28.01
N GLN A 408 -16.00 -14.50 -28.19
CA GLN A 408 -15.99 -15.91 -27.73
C GLN A 408 -15.08 -16.80 -28.58
N ASN A 409 -14.85 -16.43 -29.85
CA ASN A 409 -13.96 -17.14 -30.76
C ASN A 409 -12.47 -16.82 -30.53
N GLN A 410 -12.14 -16.00 -29.52
CA GLN A 410 -10.76 -15.74 -29.12
C GLN A 410 -10.03 -17.06 -28.88
N LYS A 411 -8.85 -17.20 -29.50
CA LYS A 411 -8.03 -18.40 -29.35
C LYS A 411 -7.69 -18.64 -27.88
N ILE A 412 -7.86 -19.87 -27.43
CA ILE A 412 -7.38 -20.34 -26.14
C ILE A 412 -6.21 -21.28 -26.41
N HIS A 413 -5.00 -20.81 -26.13
CA HIS A 413 -3.76 -21.55 -26.32
C HIS A 413 -3.62 -22.63 -25.26
N CYS A 414 -3.10 -23.79 -25.66
CA CYS A 414 -2.84 -24.95 -24.82
C CYS A 414 -1.34 -25.27 -24.90
N ILE A 415 -0.62 -25.12 -23.79
CA ILE A 415 0.84 -25.21 -23.72
C ILE A 415 1.20 -26.34 -22.76
N ASN A 416 1.88 -27.36 -23.26
CA ASN A 416 2.31 -28.52 -22.47
C ASN A 416 3.63 -29.06 -23.02
N ASN A 417 4.72 -28.39 -22.69
CA ASN A 417 6.08 -28.83 -22.97
C ASN A 417 6.96 -28.58 -21.74
N ASP A 418 8.16 -29.18 -21.71
CA ASP A 418 9.26 -28.90 -20.79
C ASP A 418 8.89 -28.78 -19.30
N GLY A 419 8.00 -29.65 -18.81
CA GLY A 419 7.62 -29.70 -17.39
C GLY A 419 6.87 -28.45 -16.90
N ILE A 420 6.31 -27.64 -17.81
CA ILE A 420 5.60 -26.40 -17.48
C ILE A 420 4.35 -26.63 -16.61
N THR A 421 3.86 -27.87 -16.54
CA THR A 421 2.76 -28.30 -15.67
C THR A 421 3.22 -28.70 -14.27
N GLU A 422 4.52 -28.83 -14.01
CA GLU A 422 5.07 -29.26 -12.72
C GLU A 422 5.48 -28.05 -11.87
N ASP A 423 6.30 -27.16 -12.43
CA ASP A 423 6.81 -25.98 -11.73
C ASP A 423 7.19 -24.88 -12.73
N TRP A 424 6.69 -23.68 -12.50
CA TRP A 424 6.96 -22.50 -13.32
C TRP A 424 8.28 -21.82 -13.02
N LEU A 425 9.01 -22.28 -12.00
CA LEU A 425 10.32 -21.75 -11.64
C LEU A 425 11.41 -22.75 -11.99
N GLN A 426 12.49 -22.26 -12.58
CA GLN A 426 13.70 -23.05 -12.77
C GLN A 426 14.40 -23.33 -11.44
N PRO A 427 15.05 -24.49 -11.27
CA PRO A 427 15.73 -24.84 -10.02
C PRO A 427 16.86 -23.88 -9.62
N THR A 428 17.52 -23.25 -10.60
CA THR A 428 18.79 -22.52 -10.44
C THR A 428 18.79 -21.50 -9.30
N ASN A 429 17.76 -20.65 -9.23
CA ASN A 429 17.69 -19.55 -8.25
C ASN A 429 16.58 -19.73 -7.21
N LYS A 430 15.91 -20.90 -7.16
CA LYS A 430 14.95 -21.24 -6.09
C LYS A 430 15.50 -21.05 -4.67
N PRO A 431 16.77 -21.39 -4.36
CA PRO A 431 17.30 -21.14 -3.02
C PRO A 431 17.21 -19.67 -2.57
N HIS A 432 17.33 -18.71 -3.49
CA HIS A 432 17.16 -17.29 -3.17
C HIS A 432 15.71 -16.93 -2.83
N TYR A 433 14.74 -17.59 -3.48
CA TYR A 433 13.33 -17.44 -3.12
C TYR A 433 13.01 -18.03 -1.73
N ASP A 434 13.64 -19.16 -1.38
CA ASP A 434 13.50 -19.74 -0.05
C ASP A 434 14.14 -18.86 1.04
N HIS A 435 15.28 -18.23 0.75
CA HIS A 435 15.89 -17.22 1.63
C HIS A 435 14.98 -15.99 1.79
N TYR A 436 14.39 -15.51 0.69
CA TYR A 436 13.44 -14.40 0.71
C TYR A 436 12.21 -14.70 1.58
N LYS A 437 11.62 -15.89 1.47
CA LYS A 437 10.53 -16.32 2.37
C LYS A 437 10.91 -16.35 3.85
N LYS A 438 12.21 -16.52 4.15
CA LYS A 438 12.77 -16.46 5.51
C LYS A 438 13.16 -15.05 5.94
N GLY A 439 12.80 -14.03 5.16
CA GLY A 439 13.08 -12.61 5.44
C GLY A 439 14.49 -12.16 5.07
N GLN A 440 15.22 -12.93 4.26
CA GLN A 440 16.57 -12.57 3.82
C GLN A 440 16.55 -11.93 2.43
N HIS A 441 17.16 -10.76 2.30
CA HIS A 441 17.25 -10.04 1.02
C HIS A 441 18.60 -10.31 0.38
N THR A 442 18.72 -11.46 -0.31
CA THR A 442 19.97 -11.88 -0.97
C THR A 442 19.82 -11.83 -2.49
N LYS A 443 20.71 -11.10 -3.15
CA LYS A 443 20.87 -11.12 -4.60
C LYS A 443 21.89 -12.18 -5.00
N TYR A 444 21.69 -12.84 -6.13
CA TYR A 444 22.76 -13.62 -6.77
C TYR A 444 23.75 -12.71 -7.49
N GLN A 445 24.96 -13.20 -7.75
CA GLN A 445 26.12 -12.40 -8.20
C GLN A 445 25.83 -11.51 -9.42
N ASP A 446 25.10 -12.05 -10.39
CA ASP A 446 24.81 -11.38 -11.66
C ASP A 446 23.40 -10.73 -11.70
N PHE A 447 22.70 -10.64 -10.56
CA PHE A 447 21.30 -10.18 -10.50
C PHE A 447 21.08 -8.84 -11.21
N ASP A 448 21.93 -7.85 -10.94
CA ASP A 448 21.77 -6.51 -11.50
C ASP A 448 22.01 -6.48 -13.03
N ARG A 449 22.94 -7.30 -13.55
CA ARG A 449 23.11 -7.49 -15.00
C ARG A 449 21.85 -8.06 -15.63
N TYR A 450 21.25 -9.07 -15.00
CA TYR A 450 20.04 -9.68 -15.55
C TYR A 450 18.80 -8.80 -15.43
N VAL A 451 18.76 -7.88 -14.45
CA VAL A 451 17.72 -6.84 -14.41
C VAL A 451 17.82 -5.94 -15.65
N GLU A 452 19.03 -5.58 -16.07
CA GLU A 452 19.25 -4.79 -17.28
C GLU A 452 18.84 -5.57 -18.55
N GLU A 453 19.27 -6.83 -18.68
CA GLU A 453 18.87 -7.71 -19.77
C GLU A 453 17.34 -7.91 -19.84
N GLU A 454 16.69 -8.15 -18.69
CA GLU A 454 15.23 -8.24 -18.57
C GLU A 454 14.56 -6.96 -19.06
N THR A 455 15.05 -5.80 -18.62
CA THR A 455 14.43 -4.52 -18.96
C THR A 455 14.56 -4.22 -20.46
N ASN A 456 15.69 -4.57 -21.07
CA ASN A 456 15.87 -4.45 -22.53
C ASN A 456 14.93 -5.39 -23.29
N PHE A 457 14.85 -6.66 -22.88
CA PHE A 457 13.94 -7.63 -23.49
C PHE A 457 12.47 -7.18 -23.41
N VAL A 458 12.04 -6.71 -22.24
CA VAL A 458 10.67 -6.19 -22.05
C VAL A 458 10.46 -4.93 -22.88
N SER A 459 11.46 -4.05 -23.00
CA SER A 459 11.37 -2.86 -23.84
C SER A 459 11.17 -3.22 -25.32
N GLU A 460 11.92 -4.19 -25.85
CA GLU A 460 11.74 -4.68 -27.22
C GLU A 460 10.35 -5.30 -27.44
N LEU A 461 9.87 -6.06 -26.45
CA LEU A 461 8.58 -6.71 -26.51
C LEU A 461 7.43 -5.70 -26.51
N LEU A 462 7.54 -4.64 -25.70
CA LEU A 462 6.54 -3.61 -25.49
C LEU A 462 6.69 -2.39 -26.43
N ALA A 463 7.76 -2.32 -27.21
CA ALA A 463 7.96 -1.28 -28.22
C ALA A 463 6.82 -1.28 -29.24
N SER A 464 6.39 -0.07 -29.62
CA SER A 464 5.42 0.13 -30.69
C SER A 464 5.97 -0.37 -32.05
N PRO A 465 5.10 -0.68 -33.02
CA PRO A 465 5.54 -1.07 -34.37
C PRO A 465 6.48 -0.04 -35.02
N GLU A 466 6.25 1.26 -34.78
CA GLU A 466 7.05 2.37 -35.28
C GLU A 466 8.45 2.41 -34.61
N GLU A 467 8.54 2.08 -33.33
CA GLU A 467 9.82 1.99 -32.60
C GLU A 467 10.63 0.75 -33.02
N LYS A 468 9.97 -0.35 -33.41
CA LYS A 468 10.64 -1.59 -33.87
C LYS A 468 11.37 -1.44 -35.20
N GLU A 469 11.00 -0.48 -36.04
CA GLU A 469 11.71 -0.20 -37.30
C GLU A 469 13.05 0.56 -37.08
N GLY A 470 13.23 1.20 -35.91
CA GLY A 470 14.43 1.96 -35.56
C GLY A 470 15.52 1.19 -34.81
N ILE A 471 15.26 -0.05 -34.39
CA ILE A 471 16.22 -0.85 -33.59
C ILE A 471 17.13 -1.65 -34.55
N PRO A 472 18.46 -1.44 -34.56
CA PRO A 472 19.36 -2.19 -35.42
C PRO A 472 19.34 -3.67 -35.03
N ALA A 473 18.94 -4.52 -35.98
CA ALA A 473 18.83 -5.96 -35.80
C ALA A 473 20.20 -6.60 -35.55
N GLN A 474 20.59 -6.71 -34.28
CA GLN A 474 21.66 -7.62 -33.87
C GLN A 474 21.07 -8.79 -33.10
N GLY A 475 20.94 -9.91 -33.81
CA GLY A 475 20.95 -11.25 -33.23
C GLY A 475 19.70 -11.66 -32.45
N CYS A 476 18.57 -11.94 -33.12
CA CYS A 476 17.56 -12.80 -32.48
C CYS A 476 16.72 -13.60 -33.49
N HIS A 477 16.51 -14.87 -33.15
CA HIS A 477 15.89 -15.96 -33.94
C HIS A 477 14.36 -15.81 -34.15
N LEU A 478 13.78 -14.66 -33.79
CA LEU A 478 12.33 -14.43 -33.66
C LEU A 478 11.60 -14.02 -34.95
N ARG A 479 12.28 -13.93 -36.11
CA ARG A 479 11.63 -13.63 -37.41
C ARG A 479 10.68 -14.72 -37.92
N SER A 480 10.51 -15.83 -37.22
CA SER A 480 9.60 -16.92 -37.60
C SER A 480 8.14 -16.71 -37.14
N LEU A 481 7.87 -15.86 -36.14
CA LEU A 481 6.52 -15.66 -35.61
C LEU A 481 5.75 -14.51 -36.32
N ASP A 482 6.42 -13.43 -36.72
CA ASP A 482 5.77 -12.30 -37.43
C ASP A 482 5.37 -12.62 -38.88
N ARG A 483 5.99 -13.63 -39.51
CA ARG A 483 5.57 -14.13 -40.83
C ARG A 483 4.33 -15.01 -40.78
N ALA A 484 3.91 -15.48 -39.61
CA ALA A 484 2.73 -16.33 -39.45
C ALA A 484 1.41 -15.53 -39.32
N GLN A 485 1.48 -14.22 -39.05
CA GLN A 485 0.28 -13.37 -38.92
C GLN A 485 -0.09 -12.58 -40.19
N SER A 486 0.80 -12.51 -41.19
CA SER A 486 0.58 -11.71 -42.42
C SER A 486 0.25 -12.52 -43.68
N ARG A 487 0.05 -13.84 -43.58
CA ARG A 487 -0.36 -14.68 -44.72
C ARG A 487 -1.27 -15.84 -44.34
N ILE A 488 -2.56 -15.59 -44.12
CA ILE A 488 -3.67 -16.50 -44.50
C ILE A 488 -4.89 -15.61 -44.84
N PRO A 489 -5.64 -15.87 -45.93
CA PRO A 489 -6.73 -15.01 -46.43
C PRO A 489 -7.86 -14.72 -45.44
#